data_AF-A0A353B080-F1
#
_entry.id   AF-A0A353B080-F1
#
_cell.length_a   1.000
_cell.length_b   1.000
_cell.length_c   1.000
_cell.angle_alpha   90.00
_cell.angle_beta   90.00
_cell.angle_gamma   90.00
#
_symmetry.space_group_name_H-M   'P 1'
#
loop_
_entity.id
_entity.type
_entity.pdbx_description
1 polymer ?
#
loop_
_entity_poly.entity_id
_entity_poly.type
_entity_poly.pdbx_seq_one_letter_code
_entity_poly.pdbx_strand_id
1 'polypeptide(L)'
;MQAGEYPLTVALQKPRFRGESNLGHPSHTFDDVRKCAARLWQRSASEIAAQPADLEQTTLRLLLRHPPAELALGWGVIYKAVDYRISSIDERDTDRLVTLEPR
;
A
#
# COMPACT_ATOMS: atom_id res chain seq x y z
N MET A 1 -11.46 14.93 -20.45
CA MET A 1 -10.52 14.01 -19.78
C MET A 1 -10.54 14.36 -18.30
N GLN A 2 -11.24 13.59 -17.48
CA GLN A 2 -11.32 13.84 -16.04
C GLN A 2 -9.98 13.38 -15.46
N ALA A 3 -9.05 14.32 -15.25
CA ALA A 3 -7.83 14.05 -14.51
C ALA A 3 -8.29 13.57 -13.12
N GLY A 4 -8.25 12.25 -12.88
CA GLY A 4 -8.67 11.68 -11.61
C GLY A 4 -7.86 12.34 -10.51
N GLU A 5 -8.50 13.11 -9.64
CA GLU A 5 -7.79 13.80 -8.56
C GLU A 5 -7.19 12.75 -7.60
N TYR A 6 -5.97 13.02 -7.13
CA TYR A 6 -5.29 12.23 -6.08
C TYR A 6 -5.25 13.10 -4.82
N PRO A 7 -6.39 13.24 -4.10
CA PRO A 7 -6.49 14.19 -2.99
C PRO A 7 -5.71 13.74 -1.75
N LEU A 8 -5.20 12.50 -1.73
CA LEU A 8 -4.53 11.93 -0.57
C LEU A 8 -3.02 11.93 -0.77
N THR A 9 -2.29 12.05 0.33
CA THR A 9 -0.85 11.79 0.37
C THR A 9 -0.61 10.71 1.42
N VAL A 10 0.08 9.64 1.03
CA VAL A 10 0.46 8.54 1.92
C VAL A 10 1.97 8.46 2.04
N ALA A 11 2.46 7.99 3.19
CA ALA A 11 3.88 7.70 3.36
C ALA A 11 4.13 6.21 3.09
N LEU A 12 5.12 5.93 2.24
CA LEU A 12 5.55 4.59 1.90
C LEU A 12 6.79 4.23 2.73
N GLN A 13 6.73 3.06 3.34
CA GLN A 13 7.74 2.54 4.24
C GLN A 13 8.37 1.27 3.67
N LYS A 14 9.68 1.31 3.41
CA LYS A 14 10.39 0.13 2.91
C LYS A 14 10.80 -0.76 4.08
N PRO A 15 10.49 -2.06 4.05
CA PRO A 15 10.93 -2.98 5.09
C PRO A 15 12.44 -3.16 4.96
N ARG A 16 13.20 -2.87 6.01
CA ARG A 16 14.61 -3.29 6.08
C ARG A 16 14.67 -4.71 6.61
N PHE A 17 15.03 -5.63 5.74
CA PHE A 17 15.64 -6.88 6.17
C PHE A 17 17.10 -6.58 6.49
N ARG A 18 17.40 -6.30 7.76
CA ARG A 18 18.79 -6.24 8.20
C ARG A 18 19.28 -7.68 8.26
N GLY A 19 20.08 -8.07 7.28
CA GLY A 19 20.88 -9.29 7.37
C GLY A 19 21.63 -9.29 8.69
N GLU A 20 21.41 -10.36 9.46
CA GLU A 20 22.14 -10.79 10.66
C GLU A 20 22.87 -9.67 11.42
N SER A 21 22.17 -9.03 12.36
CA SER A 21 22.86 -8.45 13.50
C SER A 21 23.52 -9.59 14.27
N ASN A 22 24.83 -9.55 14.46
CA ASN A 22 25.65 -10.45 15.32
C ASN A 22 25.22 -10.49 16.81
N LEU A 23 24.01 -10.03 17.15
CA LEU A 23 23.48 -9.89 18.51
C LEU A 23 22.02 -10.39 18.67
N GLY A 24 21.50 -11.20 17.74
CA GLY A 24 20.40 -12.12 18.05
C GLY A 24 18.98 -11.54 18.22
N HIS A 25 18.70 -10.32 17.77
CA HIS A 25 17.32 -9.80 17.72
C HIS A 25 16.97 -9.24 16.34
N PRO A 26 16.03 -9.86 15.59
CA PRO A 26 15.54 -9.30 14.34
C PRO A 26 14.64 -8.09 14.63
N SER A 27 15.21 -6.89 14.60
CA SER A 27 14.41 -5.66 14.62
C SER A 27 13.97 -5.32 13.21
N HIS A 28 12.68 -5.51 12.93
CA HIS A 28 12.06 -5.06 11.67
C HIS A 28 12.00 -3.53 11.70
N THR A 29 12.98 -2.87 11.10
CA THR A 29 13.01 -1.41 10.97
C THR A 29 12.48 -1.02 9.59
N PHE A 30 11.69 0.06 9.53
CA PHE A 30 11.18 0.60 8.27
C PHE A 30 11.89 1.91 7.98
N ASP A 31 12.33 2.12 6.75
CA ASP A 31 12.73 3.45 6.30
C ASP A 31 11.49 4.19 5.80
N ASP A 32 11.28 5.43 6.23
CA ASP A 32 10.37 6.34 5.56
C ASP A 32 10.99 6.73 4.21
N VAL A 33 10.51 6.12 3.14
CA VAL A 33 11.15 6.25 1.83
C VAL A 33 10.58 7.43 1.06
N ARG A 34 9.26 7.63 1.07
CA ARG A 34 8.65 8.66 0.23
C ARG A 34 7.19 8.96 0.56
N LYS A 35 6.79 10.22 0.36
CA LYS A 35 5.37 10.61 0.25
C LYS A 35 4.90 10.39 -1.19
N CYS A 36 3.74 9.76 -1.37
CA CYS A 36 3.16 9.46 -2.67
C CYS A 36 1.72 9.99 -2.73
N ALA A 37 1.35 10.60 -3.86
CA ALA A 37 -0.03 11.01 -4.11
C ALA A 37 -0.90 9.77 -4.36
N ALA A 38 -2.05 9.72 -3.72
CA ALA A 38 -2.93 8.57 -3.74
C ALA A 38 -4.40 9.00 -3.85
N ARG A 39 -5.23 8.07 -4.29
CA ARG A 39 -6.69 8.15 -4.15
C ARG A 39 -7.24 6.83 -3.64
N LEU A 40 -8.34 6.90 -2.90
CA LEU A 40 -9.09 5.70 -2.54
C LEU A 40 -9.65 5.07 -3.81
N TRP A 41 -9.38 3.78 -3.99
CA TRP A 41 -10.00 2.99 -5.03
C TRP A 41 -11.22 2.30 -4.44
N GLN A 42 -12.39 2.89 -4.68
CA GLN A 42 -13.65 2.24 -4.33
C GLN A 42 -13.87 1.05 -5.26
N ARG A 43 -14.17 -0.10 -4.65
CA ARG A 43 -14.53 -1.30 -5.38
C ARG A 43 -15.85 -1.06 -6.11
N SER A 44 -15.92 -1.55 -7.33
CA SER A 44 -17.16 -1.58 -8.10
C SER A 44 -18.15 -2.54 -7.46
N ALA A 45 -19.47 -2.34 -7.63
CA ALA A 45 -20.49 -3.28 -7.16
C ALA A 45 -20.25 -4.72 -7.68
N SER A 46 -19.70 -4.87 -8.89
CA SER A 46 -19.32 -6.16 -9.47
C SER A 46 -18.10 -6.81 -8.80
N GLU A 47 -17.15 -6.03 -8.28
CA GLU A 47 -15.99 -6.55 -7.55
C GLU A 47 -16.37 -7.00 -6.14
N ILE A 48 -17.33 -6.31 -5.54
CA ILE A 48 -17.93 -6.65 -4.24
C ILE A 48 -18.64 -8.01 -4.34
N ALA A 49 -19.50 -8.20 -5.33
CA ALA A 49 -20.26 -9.43 -5.52
C ALA A 49 -19.39 -10.68 -5.79
N ALA A 50 -18.15 -10.50 -6.25
CA ALA A 50 -17.22 -11.58 -6.57
C ALA A 50 -16.24 -11.92 -5.43
N GLN A 51 -16.20 -11.12 -4.35
CA GLN A 51 -15.30 -11.36 -3.23
C GLN A 51 -15.99 -12.06 -2.06
N PRO A 52 -15.27 -12.93 -1.33
CA PRO A 52 -15.76 -13.49 -0.08
C PRO A 52 -15.94 -12.38 0.97
N ALA A 53 -17.04 -12.44 1.72
CA ALA A 53 -17.46 -11.39 2.67
C ALA A 53 -16.39 -11.02 3.72
N ASP A 54 -15.51 -11.95 4.09
CA ASP A 54 -14.39 -11.71 5.02
C ASP A 54 -13.36 -10.70 4.49
N LEU A 55 -13.16 -10.62 3.17
CA LEU A 55 -12.19 -9.73 2.53
C LEU A 55 -12.71 -8.30 2.34
N GLU A 56 -14.03 -8.10 2.42
CA GLU A 56 -14.66 -6.79 2.25
C GLU A 56 -14.45 -5.85 3.43
N GLN A 57 -14.31 -6.38 4.65
CA GLN A 57 -14.33 -5.55 5.86
C GLN A 57 -12.97 -5.00 6.29
N THR A 58 -11.87 -5.61 5.85
CA THR A 58 -10.54 -5.33 6.41
C THR A 58 -9.52 -4.77 5.42
N THR A 59 -9.80 -4.78 4.11
CA THR A 59 -8.80 -4.39 3.11
C THR A 59 -9.08 -3.05 2.45
N LEU A 60 -8.10 -2.15 2.49
CA LEU A 60 -8.15 -0.82 1.88
C LEU A 60 -7.45 -0.85 0.52
N ARG A 61 -8.01 -0.25 -0.52
CA ARG A 61 -7.35 -0.14 -1.83
C ARG A 61 -7.01 1.31 -2.16
N LEU A 62 -5.76 1.56 -2.54
CA LEU A 62 -5.28 2.88 -2.93
C LEU A 62 -4.70 2.81 -4.34
N LEU A 63 -5.08 3.75 -5.20
CA LEU A 63 -4.37 3.99 -6.44
C LEU A 63 -3.28 5.03 -6.19
N LEU A 64 -2.03 4.61 -6.30
CA LEU A 64 -0.83 5.43 -6.12
C LEU A 64 -0.40 6.00 -7.46
N ARG A 65 -0.16 7.32 -7.50
CA ARG A 65 0.34 8.01 -8.69
C ARG A 65 1.85 8.07 -8.70
N HIS A 66 2.48 7.58 -9.76
CA HIS A 66 3.95 7.54 -9.90
C HIS A 66 4.66 7.02 -8.63
N PRO A 67 4.29 5.84 -8.11
CA PRO A 67 4.99 5.26 -6.98
C PRO A 67 6.47 4.98 -7.31
N PRO A 68 7.34 4.79 -6.29
CA PRO A 68 8.70 4.32 -6.51
C PRO A 68 8.72 3.05 -7.36
N ALA A 69 9.69 2.93 -8.27
CA ALA A 69 9.79 1.77 -9.15
C ALA A 69 10.02 0.48 -8.35
N GLU A 70 10.74 0.59 -7.23
CA GLU A 70 11.04 -0.48 -6.29
C GLU A 70 9.90 -0.83 -5.32
N LEU A 71 8.73 -0.20 -5.44
CA LEU A 71 7.56 -0.53 -4.61
C LEU A 71 7.24 -2.02 -4.74
N ALA A 72 7.18 -2.72 -3.61
CA ALA A 72 6.97 -4.17 -3.58
C ALA A 72 5.98 -4.58 -2.49
N LEU A 73 5.57 -5.85 -2.53
CA LEU A 73 4.76 -6.47 -1.49
C LEU A 73 5.47 -6.41 -0.13
N GLY A 74 4.70 -6.32 0.94
CA GLY A 74 5.22 -6.22 2.30
C GLY A 74 5.70 -4.82 2.71
N TRP A 75 5.71 -3.84 1.79
CA TRP A 75 5.96 -2.45 2.15
C TRP A 75 4.86 -1.91 3.06
N GLY A 76 5.25 -1.02 3.96
CA GLY A 76 4.32 -0.30 4.84
C GLY A 76 3.72 0.92 4.14
N VAL A 77 2.48 1.24 4.48
CA VAL A 77 1.80 2.46 4.05
C VAL A 77 1.15 3.11 5.26
N ILE A 78 1.57 4.33 5.60
CA ILE A 78 0.90 5.12 6.63
C ILE A 78 -0.20 5.94 5.97
N TYR A 79 -1.44 5.70 6.39
CA TYR A 79 -2.61 6.45 5.97
C TYR A 79 -3.45 6.81 7.19
N LYS A 80 -3.75 8.12 7.37
CA LYS A 80 -4.50 8.65 8.53
C LYS A 80 -3.95 8.17 9.89
N ALA A 81 -2.62 8.14 10.04
CA ALA A 81 -1.93 7.66 11.24
C ALA A 81 -2.16 6.17 11.57
N VAL A 82 -2.63 5.38 10.60
CA VAL A 82 -2.73 3.93 10.69
C VAL A 82 -1.70 3.31 9.77
N ASP A 83 -0.98 2.31 10.28
CA ASP A 83 -0.01 1.51 9.55
C ASP A 83 -0.70 0.37 8.80
N TYR A 84 -0.48 0.32 7.50
CA TYR A 84 -0.91 -0.76 6.64
C TYR A 84 0.27 -1.46 6.00
N ARG A 85 0.05 -2.68 5.50
CA ARG A 85 0.99 -3.44 4.69
C ARG A 85 0.40 -3.64 3.30
N ILE A 86 1.23 -3.49 2.27
CA ILE A 86 0.86 -3.83 0.90
C ILE A 86 0.80 -5.36 0.76
N SER A 87 -0.39 -5.90 0.50
CA SER A 87 -0.61 -7.32 0.26
C SER A 87 -0.80 -7.67 -1.22
N SER A 88 -1.18 -6.70 -2.06
CA SER A 88 -1.24 -6.85 -3.52
C SER A 88 -0.87 -5.56 -4.24
N ILE A 89 -0.32 -5.68 -5.44
CA ILE A 89 0.01 -4.58 -6.35
C ILE A 89 -0.47 -4.96 -7.76
N ASP A 90 -1.38 -4.15 -8.30
CA ASP A 90 -1.82 -4.21 -9.70
C ASP A 90 -1.21 -3.00 -10.45
N GLU A 91 -0.42 -3.25 -11.48
CA GLU A 91 0.14 -2.18 -12.32
C GLU A 91 -0.90 -1.66 -13.32
N ARG A 92 -1.08 -0.34 -13.37
CA ARG A 92 -2.02 0.34 -14.28
C ARG A 92 -1.33 1.53 -14.94
N ASP A 93 -0.60 1.23 -16.02
CA ASP A 93 0.21 2.20 -16.76
C ASP A 93 1.24 2.90 -15.85
N THR A 94 1.01 4.18 -15.54
CA THR A 94 1.89 5.00 -14.68
C THR A 94 1.56 4.91 -13.20
N ASP A 95 0.40 4.35 -12.88
CA ASP A 95 -0.11 4.23 -11.53
C ASP A 95 -0.03 2.78 -11.05
N ARG A 96 -0.06 2.59 -9.74
CA ARG A 96 -0.18 1.24 -9.15
C ARG A 96 -1.34 1.22 -8.16
N LEU A 97 -2.24 0.28 -8.37
CA LEU A 97 -3.32 0.00 -7.44
C LEU A 97 -2.80 -0.98 -6.41
N VAL A 98 -2.78 -0.57 -5.15
CA VAL A 98 -2.29 -1.39 -4.04
C VAL A 98 -3.44 -1.79 -3.13
N THR A 99 -3.45 -3.05 -2.71
CA THR A 99 -4.32 -3.53 -1.63
C THR A 99 -3.53 -3.53 -0.34
N LEU A 100 -4.16 -2.99 0.69
CA LEU A 100 -3.59 -2.73 2.00
C LEU A 100 -4.33 -3.54 3.05
N GLU A 101 -3.56 -4.15 3.95
CA GLU A 101 -4.03 -4.86 5.13
C GLU A 101 -3.54 -4.14 6.39
N PRO A 102 -4.36 -4.05 7.45
CA PRO A 102 -3.91 -3.54 8.75
C PRO A 102 -2.72 -4.36 9.25
N ARG A 103 -1.73 -3.67 9.83
CA ARG A 103 -0.58 -4.30 10.48
C ARG A 103 -0.79 -4.49 11.98
#